data_AF-A0A076JEG7-F1
#
_entry.id   AF-A0A076JEG7-F1
#
_cell.length_a   1.000
_cell.length_b   1.000
_cell.length_c   1.000
_cell.angle_alpha   90.00
_cell.angle_beta   90.00
_cell.angle_gamma   90.00
#
_symmetry.space_group_name_H-M   'P 1'
#
loop_
_entity.id
_entity.type
_entity.pdbx_description
1 polymer ?
#
loop_
_entity_poly.entity_id
_entity_poly.type
_entity_poly.pdbx_seq_one_letter_code
_entity_poly.pdbx_strand_id
1 'polypeptide(L)'
;NGTASEAVFILEHQDVYTAGISAKNDELLNCYDIPVHHTDRGGKFTYHGPGQIIIYPVINLAANGRVKDIRSYVNNLASLVINSLKFFNITGITVQDTIGVWIDSEFGRKK
;
A
#
# COMPACT_ATOMS: atom_id res chain seq x y z
N ASN A 1 16.35 19.42 -1.29
CA ASN A 1 17.42 19.37 -2.33
C ASN A 1 17.64 17.96 -2.92
N GLY A 2 16.88 16.92 -2.51
CA GLY A 2 16.98 15.58 -3.13
C GLY A 2 18.27 14.81 -2.83
N THR A 3 19.04 15.23 -1.82
CA THR A 3 20.35 14.63 -1.48
C THR A 3 20.27 13.60 -0.36
N ALA A 4 19.09 13.39 0.22
CA ALA A 4 18.90 12.38 1.24
C ALA A 4 19.07 10.97 0.66
N SER A 5 19.67 10.07 1.44
CA SER A 5 19.76 8.65 1.08
C SER A 5 18.36 8.02 0.99
N GLU A 6 18.26 6.94 0.21
CA GLU A 6 17.06 6.10 0.19
C GLU A 6 16.78 5.57 1.59
N ALA A 7 15.50 5.49 1.95
CA ALA A 7 15.08 5.08 3.29
C ALA A 7 13.82 4.21 3.21
N VAL A 8 13.63 3.37 4.22
CA VAL A 8 12.38 2.64 4.44
C VAL A 8 11.90 2.98 5.83
N PHE A 9 10.75 3.61 5.93
CA PHE A 9 10.09 3.85 7.21
C PHE A 9 9.13 2.72 7.50
N ILE A 10 9.18 2.20 8.73
CA ILE A 10 8.26 1.17 9.24
C ILE A 10 7.63 1.74 10.50
N LEU A 11 6.31 1.84 10.51
CA LEU A 11 5.57 2.51 11.58
C LEU A 11 4.12 2.02 11.64
N GLU A 12 3.38 2.56 12.60
CA GLU A 12 1.93 2.46 12.68
C GLU A 12 1.35 3.88 12.80
N HIS A 13 0.10 4.06 12.38
CA HIS A 13 -0.65 5.29 12.57
C HIS A 13 -1.73 5.11 13.63
N GLN A 14 -2.15 6.22 14.25
CA GLN A 14 -3.48 6.28 14.87
C GLN A 14 -4.56 6.15 13.79
N ASP A 15 -5.80 5.90 14.20
CA ASP A 15 -6.93 5.74 13.28
C ASP A 15 -7.02 6.91 12.30
N VAL A 16 -6.94 6.60 11.01
CA VAL A 16 -6.93 7.60 9.95
C VAL A 16 -7.42 7.03 8.63
N TYR A 17 -8.26 7.80 7.94
CA TYR A 17 -8.53 7.58 6.53
C TYR A 17 -7.62 8.47 5.68
N THR A 18 -7.09 7.90 4.61
CA THR A 18 -6.44 8.71 3.56
C THR A 18 -7.22 8.59 2.27
N ALA A 19 -7.37 9.70 1.55
CA ALA A 19 -7.95 9.77 0.21
C ALA A 19 -6.82 9.94 -0.80
N GLY A 20 -6.65 8.95 -1.69
CA GLY A 20 -5.73 9.07 -2.82
C GLY A 20 -6.34 9.83 -3.99
N ILE A 21 -5.56 10.02 -5.06
CA ILE A 21 -5.95 10.82 -6.24
C ILE A 21 -7.18 10.29 -7.00
N SER A 22 -7.56 9.02 -6.79
CA SER A 22 -8.71 8.40 -7.46
C SER A 22 -9.94 8.29 -6.57
N ALA A 23 -9.88 8.81 -5.34
CA ALA A 23 -10.99 8.79 -4.39
C ALA A 23 -12.09 9.78 -4.83
N LYS A 24 -13.35 9.35 -4.74
CA LYS A 24 -14.52 10.21 -4.94
C LYS A 24 -15.26 10.40 -3.63
N ASN A 25 -15.73 11.61 -3.36
CA ASN A 25 -16.32 11.97 -2.05
C ASN A 25 -17.51 11.08 -1.62
N ASP A 26 -18.21 10.47 -2.57
CA ASP A 26 -19.34 9.56 -2.36
C ASP A 26 -18.95 8.11 -2.03
N GLU A 27 -17.67 7.74 -2.14
CA GLU A 27 -17.18 6.39 -1.83
C GLU A 27 -16.93 6.16 -0.33
N LEU A 28 -16.76 7.23 0.45
CA LEU A 28 -16.64 7.15 1.91
C LEU A 28 -18.01 7.37 2.54
N LEU A 29 -18.68 6.26 2.90
CA LEU A 29 -20.06 6.30 3.41
C LEU A 29 -20.18 6.99 4.78
N ASN A 30 -19.23 6.74 5.68
CA ASN A 30 -19.15 7.34 7.01
C ASN A 30 -17.72 7.19 7.55
N CYS A 31 -17.16 8.26 8.13
CA CYS A 31 -15.85 8.23 8.76
C CYS A 31 -15.87 8.02 10.27
N TYR A 32 -17.03 8.02 10.95
CA TYR A 32 -17.16 7.78 12.40
C TYR A 32 -16.16 8.59 13.25
N ASP A 33 -16.04 9.89 12.96
CA ASP A 33 -15.10 10.84 13.60
C ASP A 33 -13.60 10.56 13.37
N ILE A 34 -13.25 9.57 12.56
CA ILE A 34 -11.86 9.29 12.15
C ILE A 34 -11.40 10.37 11.17
N PRO A 35 -10.21 10.99 11.37
CA PRO A 35 -9.70 12.03 10.48
C PRO A 35 -9.49 11.51 9.05
N VAL A 36 -9.83 12.35 8.08
CA VAL A 36 -9.64 12.08 6.65
C VAL A 36 -8.60 13.05 6.09
N HIS A 37 -7.50 12.51 5.54
CA HIS A 37 -6.47 13.32 4.89
C HIS A 37 -6.39 13.04 3.39
N HIS A 38 -6.40 14.10 2.58
CA HIS A 38 -6.11 14.00 1.15
C HIS A 38 -4.60 13.86 0.91
N THR A 39 -4.24 13.02 -0.05
CA THR A 39 -2.85 12.63 -0.32
C THR A 39 -2.63 12.45 -1.82
N ASP A 40 -1.38 12.57 -2.25
CA ASP A 40 -1.01 12.39 -3.67
C ASP A 40 -0.75 10.93 -4.06
N ARG A 41 -1.03 9.96 -3.16
CA ARG A 41 -0.87 8.53 -3.51
C ARG A 41 -1.93 8.09 -4.51
N GLY A 42 -1.59 7.07 -5.29
CA GLY A 42 -2.55 6.35 -6.11
C GLY A 42 -3.65 5.68 -5.28
N GLY A 43 -4.74 5.30 -5.97
CA GLY A 43 -5.86 4.58 -5.38
C GLY A 43 -6.92 5.48 -4.75
N LYS A 44 -7.92 4.83 -4.14
CA LYS A 44 -9.09 5.47 -3.54
C LYS A 44 -8.88 5.70 -2.04
N PHE A 45 -9.93 5.64 -1.23
CA PHE A 45 -9.82 5.61 0.22
C PHE A 45 -9.12 4.36 0.73
N THR A 46 -8.34 4.50 1.80
CA THR A 46 -7.87 3.38 2.63
C THR A 46 -7.82 3.82 4.07
N TYR A 47 -7.95 2.85 4.97
CA TYR A 47 -7.83 3.02 6.41
C TYR A 47 -6.45 2.60 6.89
N HIS A 48 -5.93 3.31 7.89
CA HIS A 48 -4.80 2.92 8.72
C HIS A 48 -5.13 3.08 10.20
N GLY A 49 -4.56 2.24 11.05
CA GLY A 49 -4.76 2.31 12.50
C GLY A 49 -3.86 1.32 13.26
N PRO A 50 -3.97 1.26 14.59
CA PRO A 50 -3.15 0.40 15.45
C PRO A 50 -3.22 -1.06 15.04
N GLY A 51 -2.07 -1.74 15.06
CA GLY A 51 -1.90 -3.13 14.63
C GLY A 51 -1.68 -3.30 13.12
N GLN A 52 -1.76 -2.23 12.33
CA GLN A 52 -1.41 -2.26 10.90
C GLN A 52 0.02 -1.74 10.68
N ILE A 53 0.92 -2.64 10.27
CA ILE A 53 2.28 -2.27 9.87
C ILE A 53 2.24 -1.49 8.55
N ILE A 54 2.69 -0.24 8.58
CA ILE A 54 2.85 0.62 7.42
C ILE A 54 4.33 0.66 7.03
N ILE A 55 4.59 0.47 5.74
CA ILE A 55 5.94 0.58 5.18
C ILE A 55 5.93 1.67 4.10
N TYR A 56 6.78 2.69 4.28
CA TYR A 56 7.02 3.74 3.29
C TYR A 56 8.45 3.62 2.75
N PRO A 57 8.66 2.90 1.63
CA PRO A 57 9.93 2.91 0.94
C PRO A 57 10.06 4.21 0.12
N VAL A 58 11.02 5.04 0.49
CA VAL A 58 11.38 6.29 -0.18
C VAL A 58 12.64 6.01 -1.01
N ILE A 59 12.41 5.64 -2.27
CA ILE A 59 13.43 5.07 -3.17
C ILE A 59 13.49 5.90 -4.47
N ASN A 60 14.70 6.16 -4.94
CA ASN A 60 14.92 6.79 -6.23
C ASN A 60 14.96 5.73 -7.34
N LEU A 61 13.85 5.58 -8.06
CA LEU A 61 13.71 4.61 -9.15
C LEU A 61 14.62 4.91 -10.36
N ALA A 62 15.18 6.12 -10.46
CA ALA A 62 16.09 6.52 -11.53
C ALA A 62 17.57 6.55 -11.11
N ALA A 63 17.89 6.16 -9.87
CA ALA A 63 19.28 6.16 -9.40
C ALA A 63 20.15 5.15 -10.16
N ASN A 64 21.44 5.47 -10.35
CA ASN A 64 22.49 4.52 -10.77
C ASN A 64 22.16 3.68 -12.02
N GLY A 65 21.53 4.29 -13.04
CA GLY A 65 21.21 3.59 -14.29
C GLY A 65 20.05 2.60 -14.19
N ARG A 66 19.29 2.60 -13.09
CA ARG A 66 18.04 1.83 -12.96
C ARG A 66 17.03 2.28 -14.01
N VAL A 67 16.28 1.33 -14.55
CA VAL A 67 15.11 1.65 -15.38
C VAL A 67 14.02 2.19 -14.47
N LYS A 68 13.59 3.43 -14.72
CA LYS A 68 12.47 4.06 -14.01
C LYS A 68 11.16 3.41 -14.42
N ASP A 69 10.80 2.31 -13.77
CA ASP A 69 9.57 1.57 -14.01
C ASP A 69 8.74 1.43 -12.72
N ILE A 70 7.68 2.22 -12.63
CA ILE A 70 6.77 2.22 -11.48
C ILE A 70 5.95 0.92 -11.38
N ARG A 71 5.62 0.28 -12.51
CA ARG A 71 4.83 -0.95 -12.51
C ARG A 71 5.66 -2.11 -11.98
N SER A 72 6.89 -2.24 -12.45
CA SER A 72 7.85 -3.20 -11.93
C SER A 72 8.10 -2.99 -10.43
N TYR A 73 8.27 -1.73 -10.00
CA TYR A 73 8.41 -1.39 -8.59
C TYR A 73 7.23 -1.86 -7.73
N VAL A 74 5.98 -1.56 -8.13
CA VAL A 74 4.78 -2.00 -7.40
C VAL A 74 4.66 -3.52 -7.38
N ASN A 75 4.96 -4.20 -8.49
CA ASN A 75 4.96 -5.67 -8.55
C ASN A 75 6.01 -6.30 -7.62
N ASN A 76 7.18 -5.67 -7.49
CA ASN A 76 8.22 -6.10 -6.56
C ASN A 76 7.77 -5.92 -5.10
N LEU A 77 7.05 -4.85 -4.76
CA LEU A 77 6.46 -4.67 -3.43
C LEU A 77 5.40 -5.75 -3.12
N ALA A 78 4.53 -6.07 -4.08
CA ALA A 78 3.58 -7.17 -3.92
C ALA A 78 4.31 -8.51 -3.70
N SER A 79 5.37 -8.76 -4.47
CA SER A 79 6.18 -9.98 -4.34
C SER A 79 6.91 -10.06 -3.00
N LEU A 80 7.40 -8.92 -2.49
CA LEU A 80 7.99 -8.81 -1.14
C LEU A 80 6.96 -9.23 -0.08
N VAL A 81 5.75 -8.68 -0.12
CA VAL A 81 4.68 -9.02 0.83
C VAL A 81 4.32 -10.51 0.75
N ILE A 82 4.12 -11.05 -0.46
CA ILE A 82 3.83 -12.48 -0.67
C ILE A 82 4.93 -13.36 -0.09
N ASN A 83 6.21 -13.01 -0.31
CA ASN A 83 7.33 -13.76 0.25
C ASN A 83 7.41 -13.66 1.77
N SER A 84 7.08 -12.51 2.35
CA SER A 84 7.00 -12.34 3.81
C SER A 84 5.91 -13.23 4.43
N LEU A 85 4.75 -13.36 3.77
CA LEU A 85 3.66 -14.22 4.24
C LEU A 85 4.05 -15.71 4.33
N LYS A 86 5.00 -16.17 3.50
CA LYS A 86 5.47 -17.56 3.52
C LYS A 86 6.13 -17.96 4.83
N PHE A 87 6.78 -17.04 5.54
CA PHE A 87 7.35 -17.32 6.86
C PHE A 87 6.30 -17.69 7.91
N PHE A 88 5.03 -17.34 7.66
CA PHE A 88 3.88 -17.67 8.50
C PHE A 88 3.02 -18.80 7.91
N ASN A 89 3.52 -19.51 6.88
CA ASN A 89 2.75 -20.50 6.11
C ASN A 89 1.46 -19.95 5.48
N ILE A 90 1.42 -18.65 5.16
CA ILE A 90 0.29 -18.01 4.49
C ILE A 90 0.59 -17.87 2.99
N THR A 91 -0.33 -18.33 2.15
CA THR A 91 -0.23 -18.16 0.68
C THR A 91 -0.91 -16.85 0.26
N GLY A 92 -0.09 -15.86 -0.13
CA GLY A 92 -0.54 -14.63 -0.77
C GLY A 92 -0.57 -14.73 -2.30
N ILE A 93 -1.51 -14.03 -2.93
CA ILE A 93 -1.67 -13.95 -4.39
C ILE A 93 -1.83 -12.49 -4.83
N THR A 94 -1.58 -12.22 -6.11
CA THR A 94 -2.11 -11.03 -6.80
C THR A 94 -3.34 -11.42 -7.62
N VAL A 95 -4.28 -10.49 -7.77
CA VAL A 95 -5.51 -10.70 -8.55
C VAL A 95 -5.52 -9.72 -9.72
N GLN A 96 -5.85 -10.23 -10.91
CA GLN A 96 -5.92 -9.43 -12.12
C GLN A 96 -6.88 -8.24 -11.94
N ASP A 97 -6.53 -7.09 -12.51
CA ASP A 97 -7.28 -5.83 -12.47
C ASP A 97 -7.48 -5.20 -11.08
N THR A 98 -6.73 -5.66 -10.09
CA THR A 98 -6.73 -5.10 -8.74
C THR A 98 -5.31 -4.83 -8.24
N ILE A 99 -5.14 -3.85 -7.35
CA ILE A 99 -3.84 -3.50 -6.75
C ILE A 99 -3.84 -3.97 -5.29
N GLY A 100 -2.83 -4.74 -4.90
CA GLY A 100 -2.71 -5.29 -3.55
C GLY A 100 -2.19 -6.73 -3.53
N VAL A 101 -2.27 -7.35 -2.36
CA VAL A 101 -2.02 -8.79 -2.13
C VAL A 101 -3.22 -9.34 -1.37
N TRP A 102 -3.70 -10.51 -1.79
CA TRP A 102 -4.85 -11.20 -1.22
C TRP A 102 -4.43 -12.57 -0.68
N ILE A 103 -5.22 -13.13 0.22
CA ILE A 103 -5.10 -14.51 0.66
C ILE A 103 -6.27 -15.32 0.12
N ASP A 104 -6.03 -16.53 -0.37
CA ASP A 104 -7.10 -17.41 -0.84
C ASP A 104 -7.80 -18.06 0.37
N SER A 105 -8.84 -17.39 0.87
CA SER A 105 -9.66 -17.86 1.99
C SER A 105 -11.12 -17.46 1.78
N GLU A 106 -12.05 -18.11 2.50
CA GLU A 106 -13.49 -17.74 2.51
C GLU A 106 -13.72 -16.27 2.88
N PHE A 107 -12.78 -15.63 3.58
CA PHE A 107 -12.81 -14.21 3.96
C PHE A 107 -12.03 -13.29 3.00
N GLY A 108 -11.16 -13.86 2.15
CA GLY A 108 -10.21 -13.14 1.29
C GLY A 108 -10.55 -13.16 -0.21
N ARG A 109 -11.50 -14.00 -0.63
CA ARG A 109 -12.15 -13.90 -1.94
C ARG A 109 -13.59 -13.41 -1.78
N LYS A 110 -13.81 -12.13 -2.02
CA LYS A 110 -15.08 -11.67 -2.58
C LYS A 110 -14.79 -10.90 -3.86
N LYS A 111 -15.19 -11.51 -4.98
CA LYS A 111 -15.59 -10.76 -6.17
C LYS A 111 -16.77 -9.86 -5.79
#